data_AF-A0A919BA58-F1
#
_entry.id   AF-A0A919BA58-F1
#
_cell.length_a   1.000
_cell.length_b   1.000
_cell.length_c   1.000
_cell.angle_alpha   90.00
_cell.angle_beta   90.00
_cell.angle_gamma   90.00
#
_symmetry.space_group_name_H-M   'P 1'
#
loop_
_entity.id
_entity.type
_entity.pdbx_description
1 polymer ?
#
loop_
_entity_poly.entity_id
_entity_poly.type
_entity_poly.pdbx_seq_one_letter_code
_entity_poly.pdbx_strand_id
1 'polypeptide(L)' 'MTSLALVDEEAAAYYTGRPRVTIRRWAHEGRIRRYGKGRGRVRYNVFELNPAHRDEDTGEVLEAGGPPPLPSRSDAA' A
#
# COMPACT_ATOMS: atom_id res chain seq x y z
N MET A 1 6.81 -10.71 -15.57
CA MET A 1 5.64 -11.34 -14.93
C MET A 1 5.10 -10.35 -13.91
N THR A 2 3.85 -9.89 -14.03
CA THR A 2 3.25 -9.01 -13.04
C THR A 2 2.81 -9.86 -11.86
N SER A 3 3.61 -9.90 -10.80
CA SER A 3 3.27 -10.63 -9.59
C SER A 3 2.11 -9.92 -8.87
N LEU A 4 1.12 -10.71 -8.44
CA LEU A 4 -0.05 -10.23 -7.72
C LEU A 4 -0.10 -10.91 -6.34
N ALA A 5 0.00 -10.12 -5.28
CA ALA A 5 -0.24 -10.59 -3.91
C ALA A 5 -1.17 -9.61 -3.21
N LEU A 6 -2.45 -9.98 -3.13
CA LEU A 6 -3.51 -9.14 -2.63
C LEU A 6 -3.64 -9.25 -1.11
N VAL A 7 -3.45 -8.13 -0.43
CA VAL A 7 -3.60 -8.00 1.01
C VAL A 7 -4.76 -7.08 1.35
N ASP A 8 -5.33 -7.23 2.54
CA ASP A 8 -6.32 -6.27 3.02
C ASP A 8 -5.69 -4.95 3.49
N GLU A 9 -6.52 -4.02 3.92
CA GLU A 9 -6.10 -2.69 4.34
C GLU A 9 -5.24 -2.70 5.61
N GLU A 10 -5.48 -3.66 6.51
CA GLU A 10 -4.76 -3.77 7.76
C GLU A 10 -3.37 -4.35 7.54
N ALA A 11 -3.26 -5.40 6.74
CA ALA A 11 -1.99 -5.96 6.31
C ALA A 11 -1.16 -4.95 5.50
N ALA A 12 -1.78 -4.16 4.61
CA ALA A 12 -1.09 -3.09 3.89
C ALA A 12 -0.57 -1.98 4.84
N ALA A 13 -1.36 -1.60 5.83
CA ALA A 13 -0.98 -0.62 6.86
C ALA A 13 0.20 -1.14 7.71
N TYR A 14 0.14 -2.41 8.12
CA TYR A 14 1.24 -3.07 8.83
C TYR A 14 2.50 -3.12 7.98
N TYR A 15 2.41 -3.60 6.74
CA TYR A 15 3.56 -3.74 5.83
C TYR A 15 4.31 -2.42 5.63
N THR A 16 3.56 -1.33 5.46
CA THR A 16 4.12 0.01 5.20
C THR A 16 4.45 0.78 6.47
N GLY A 17 4.02 0.33 7.64
CA GLY A 17 4.09 1.10 8.88
C GLY A 17 3.28 2.41 8.83
N ARG A 18 2.28 2.51 7.94
CA ARG A 18 1.46 3.71 7.75
C ARG A 18 0.01 3.48 8.18
N PRO A 19 -0.71 4.53 8.61
CA PRO A 19 -2.13 4.42 8.92
C PRO A 19 -2.96 3.94 7.71
N ARG A 20 -4.03 3.17 7.97
CA ARG A 20 -4.98 2.69 6.94
C ARG A 20 -5.52 3.80 6.03
N VAL A 21 -5.71 5.01 6.58
CA VAL A 21 -6.17 6.18 5.80
C VAL A 21 -5.16 6.60 4.73
N THR A 22 -3.87 6.43 4.98
CA THR A 22 -2.80 6.72 4.03
C THR A 22 -2.84 5.75 2.86
N ILE A 23 -3.11 4.46 3.10
CA ILE A 23 -3.27 3.45 2.05
C ILE A 23 -4.45 3.81 1.14
N ARG A 24 -5.60 4.17 1.72
CA ARG A 24 -6.75 4.66 0.96
C ARG A 24 -6.40 5.89 0.14
N ARG A 25 -5.69 6.86 0.74
CA ARG A 25 -5.28 8.08 0.07
C ARG A 25 -4.40 7.76 -1.15
N TRP A 26 -3.39 6.91 -1.02
CA TRP A 26 -2.54 6.50 -2.14
C TRP A 26 -3.33 5.86 -3.27
N ALA A 27 -4.30 5.01 -2.93
CA ALA A 27 -5.20 4.43 -3.92
C ALA A 27 -6.12 5.46 -4.60
N HIS A 28 -6.56 6.49 -3.87
CA HIS A 28 -7.33 7.60 -4.44
C HIS A 28 -6.47 8.48 -5.35
N GLU A 29 -5.20 8.65 -5.04
CA GLU A 29 -4.23 9.37 -5.87
C GLU A 29 -3.70 8.55 -7.07
N GLY A 30 -4.13 7.29 -7.21
CA GLY A 30 -3.71 6.41 -8.30
C GLY A 30 -2.30 5.83 -8.16
N ARG A 31 -1.65 6.03 -7.00
CA ARG A 31 -0.31 5.48 -6.70
C ARG A 31 -0.30 3.95 -6.64
N ILE A 32 -1.42 3.37 -6.20
CA ILE A 32 -1.61 1.92 -6.05
C ILE A 32 -3.00 1.54 -6.57
N ARG A 33 -3.15 0.30 -7.02
CA ARG A 33 -4.43 -0.22 -7.52
C ARG A 33 -5.29 -0.75 -6.36
N ARG A 34 -6.60 -0.70 -6.58
CA ARG A 34 -7.61 -1.32 -5.70
C ARG A 34 -8.25 -2.50 -6.39
N TYR A 35 -8.42 -3.58 -5.66
CA TYR A 35 -9.07 -4.80 -6.12
C TYR A 35 -10.30 -5.04 -5.26
N GLY A 36 -11.46 -5.26 -5.89
CA GLY A 36 -12.74 -5.41 -5.20
C GLY A 36 -13.44 -4.08 -4.87
N LYS A 37 -14.70 -4.18 -4.41
CA LYS A 37 -15.58 -3.03 -4.11
C LYS A 37 -16.42 -3.28 -2.86
N GLY A 38 -16.74 -2.20 -2.14
CA GLY A 38 -17.53 -2.22 -0.91
C GLY A 38 -16.70 -2.26 0.37
N ARG A 39 -17.32 -1.88 1.50
CA ARG A 39 -16.68 -1.80 2.82
C ARG A 39 -16.09 -3.16 3.22
N GLY A 40 -14.80 -3.19 3.57
CA GLY A 40 -14.09 -4.41 3.99
C GLY A 40 -13.69 -5.38 2.87
N ARG A 41 -14.12 -5.16 1.62
CA ARG A 41 -13.87 -6.05 0.48
C ARG A 41 -12.76 -5.57 -0.46
N VAL A 42 -12.23 -4.37 -0.23
CA VAL A 42 -11.11 -3.82 -1.00
C VAL A 42 -9.80 -4.51 -0.57
N ARG A 43 -8.96 -4.82 -1.55
CA ARG A 43 -7.62 -5.38 -1.41
C ARG A 43 -6.62 -4.53 -2.20
N TYR A 44 -5.34 -4.60 -1.80
CA TYR A 44 -4.22 -3.86 -2.39
C TYR A 44 -3.12 -4.84 -2.78
N ASN A 45 -2.39 -4.56 -3.86
CA ASN A 45 -1.24 -5.38 -4.23
C ASN A 45 -0.02 -4.94 -3.40
N VAL A 46 0.53 -5.83 -2.58
CA VAL A 46 1.67 -5.51 -1.70
C VAL A 46 2.91 -5.09 -2.47
N PHE A 47 3.08 -5.56 -3.71
CA PHE A 47 4.20 -5.20 -4.57
C PHE A 47 4.15 -3.76 -5.11
N GLU A 48 3.03 -3.06 -4.94
CA GLU A 48 2.90 -1.63 -5.27
C GLU A 48 3.22 -0.74 -4.05
N LEU A 49 3.56 -1.34 -2.90
CA LEU A 49 3.82 -0.65 -1.64
C LEU A 49 5.30 -0.68 -1.28
N ASN A 50 5.77 0.35 -0.59
CA ASN A 50 7.10 0.37 0.01
C ASN A 50 7.02 -0.15 1.45
N PRO A 51 7.85 -1.12 1.85
CA PRO A 51 7.86 -1.66 3.22
C PRO A 51 8.32 -0.60 4.23
N ALA A 52 7.87 -0.74 5.47
CA ALA A 52 8.52 -0.11 6.62
C ALA A 52 9.82 -0.84 6.96
N HIS A 53 10.79 -0.08 7.47
CA HIS A 53 11.91 -0.62 8.23
C HIS A 53 11.47 -0.78 9.69
N ARG A 54 11.64 -1.99 10.23
CA ARG A 54 11.24 -2.34 11.60
C ARG A 54 12.43 -2.88 12.36
N ASP A 55 12.42 -2.64 13.66
CA ASP A 55 13.32 -3.29 14.59
C ASP A 55 13.07 -4.80 14.60
N GLU A 56 14.13 -5.59 14.51
CA GLU A 56 14.03 -7.04 14.32
C GLU A 56 13.56 -7.77 15.59
N ASP A 57 13.88 -7.22 16.77
CA ASP A 57 13.62 -7.84 18.06
C ASP A 57 12.24 -7.46 18.62
N THR A 58 11.81 -6.21 18.39
CA THR A 58 10.56 -5.65 18.95
C THR A 58 9.44 -5.52 17.90
N GLY A 59 9.79 -5.48 16.62
CA GLY A 59 8.85 -5.21 15.53
C GLY A 59 8.37 -3.76 15.46
N GLU A 60 8.94 -2.84 16.27
CA GLU A 60 8.60 -1.42 16.22
C GLU A 60 8.99 -0.79 14.88
N VAL A 61 8.21 0.19 14.41
CA VAL A 61 8.50 0.90 13.15
C VAL A 61 9.60 1.91 13.39
N LEU A 62 10.80 1.65 12.84
CA LEU A 62 11.92 2.59 12.85
C LEU A 62 11.75 3.64 11.74
N GLU A 63 11.33 3.20 10.55
CA GLU A 63 11.04 4.09 9.42
C GLU A 63 9.81 3.58 8.65
N ALA A 64 8.81 4.44 8.48
CA ALA A 64 7.62 4.08 7.73
C ALA A 64 7.84 4.19 6.22
N GLY A 65 7.35 3.21 5.46
CA GLY A 65 7.46 3.16 4.00
C GLY A 65 7.01 4.46 3.33
N GLY A 66 7.82 4.92 2.38
CA GLY A 66 7.54 6.14 1.61
C GLY A 66 6.31 5.99 0.70
N PRO A 67 5.71 7.11 0.25
CA PRO A 67 4.63 7.05 -0.71
C PRO A 67 5.10 6.37 -2.01
N PRO A 68 4.32 5.44 -2.59
CA PRO A 68 4.60 4.96 -3.94
C PRO A 68 4.56 6.12 -4.94
N PRO A 69 5.24 6.00 -6.09
CA PRO A 69 5.29 7.08 -7.07
C PRO A 69 3.88 7.42 -7.58
N LEU A 70 3.66 8.70 -7.91
CA LEU A 70 2.46 9.09 -8.64
C LEU A 70 2.49 8.47 -10.04
N PRO A 71 1.34 8.08 -10.60
CA PRO A 71 1.27 7.63 -11.99
C PRO A 71 1.77 8.75 -12.91
N SER A 72 2.47 8.38 -13.98
CA SER A 72 2.92 9.37 -14.95
C SER A 72 1.69 9.96 -15.67
N ARG A 73 1.77 11.23 -16.10
CA ARG A 73 0.65 11.88 -16.81
C ARG A 73 0.25 11.14 -18.11
N SER A 74 1.14 10.30 -18.63
CA SER A 74 0.93 9.48 -19.83
C SER A 74 0.06 8.25 -19.59
N ASP A 75 -0.18 7.85 -18.34
CA ASP A 75 -0.95 6.66 -17.97
C ASP A 75 -2.45 6.95 -17.73
N ALA A 76 -2.90 8.19 -18.01
CA ALA A 76 -4.24 8.69 -17.70
C ALA A 76 -5.19 8.78 -18.92
N ALA A 77 -4.90 8.04 -20.01
CA ALA A 77 -5.72 8.01 -21.23
C ALA A 77 -6.77 6.90 -21.22
#